data_AF-A0A519KU31-F1
#
_entry.id   AF-A0A519KU31-F1
#
_cell.length_a   1.000
_cell.length_b   1.000
_cell.length_c   1.000
_cell.angle_alpha   90.00
_cell.angle_beta   90.00
_cell.angle_gamma   90.00
#
_symmetry.space_group_name_H-M   'P 1'
#
loop_
_entity.id
_entity.type
_entity.pdbx_description
1 polymer ?
#
loop_
_entity_poly.entity_id
_entity_poly.type
_entity_poly.pdbx_seq_one_letter_code
_entity_poly.pdbx_strand_id
1 'polypeptide(L)' 'MQTPDSLNAVAEFHRTFHHPVLEQPQIPSETRCQLRVALLAEELKELEVAILEKDLVEDLDSSA' A
#
# COMPACT_ATOMS: atom_id res chain seq x y z
N MET A 1 14.39 -9.86 14.84
CA MET A 1 13.68 -10.28 13.61
C MET A 1 14.20 -9.41 12.48
N GLN A 2 14.49 -9.97 11.31
CA GLN A 2 14.84 -9.18 10.13
C GLN A 2 13.55 -8.57 9.56
N THR A 3 13.58 -7.29 9.21
CA THR A 3 12.45 -6.62 8.57
C THR A 3 12.36 -7.07 7.12
N PRO A 4 11.19 -7.51 6.63
CA PRO A 4 11.00 -7.78 5.21
C PRO A 4 11.41 -6.57 4.35
N ASP A 5 12.05 -6.83 3.20
CA ASP A 5 12.53 -5.76 2.31
C ASP A 5 11.40 -4.82 1.87
N SER A 6 10.18 -5.34 1.69
CA SER A 6 9.00 -4.54 1.36
C SER A 6 8.64 -3.49 2.42
N LEU A 7 8.80 -3.80 3.72
CA LEU A 7 8.52 -2.82 4.78
C LEU A 7 9.58 -1.71 4.81
N ASN A 8 10.83 -2.03 4.49
CA ASN A 8 11.88 -1.02 4.35
C ASN A 8 11.62 -0.12 3.13
N ALA A 9 11.19 -0.70 2.00
CA ALA A 9 10.82 0.05 0.80
C ALA A 9 9.63 1.00 1.05
N VAL A 10 8.56 0.53 1.72
CA VAL A 10 7.43 1.38 2.09
C VAL A 10 7.86 2.50 3.05
N ALA A 11 8.76 2.22 3.99
CA ALA A 11 9.29 3.24 4.89
C ALA A 11 10.12 4.29 4.13
N GLU A 12 10.91 3.88 3.13
CA GLU A 12 11.64 4.80 2.25
C GLU A 12 10.71 5.64 1.39
N PHE A 13 9.68 5.04 0.77
CA PHE A 13 8.63 5.77 0.06
C PHE A 13 8.00 6.84 0.95
N HIS A 14 7.58 6.48 2.16
CA HIS A 14 7.05 7.45 3.12
C HIS A 14 8.02 8.60 3.40
N ARG A 15 9.33 8.32 3.58
CA ARG A 15 10.33 9.37 3.79
C ARG A 15 10.50 10.28 2.58
N THR A 16 10.56 9.71 1.37
CA THR A 16 10.70 10.43 0.10
C THR A 16 9.53 11.39 -0.14
N PHE A 17 8.32 10.95 0.18
CA PHE A 17 7.10 11.76 0.05
C PHE A 17 6.73 12.52 1.33
N HIS A 18 7.65 12.62 2.29
CA HIS A 18 7.51 13.40 3.53
C HIS A 18 6.29 12.98 4.38
N HIS A 19 5.91 11.71 4.31
CA HIS A 19 4.92 11.08 5.18
C HIS A 19 5.56 10.54 6.46
N PRO A 20 4.89 10.68 7.62
CA PRO A 20 5.45 10.23 8.89
C PRO A 20 5.60 8.71 8.95
N VAL A 21 6.74 8.27 9.47
CA VAL A 21 7.02 6.90 9.92
C VAL A 21 7.19 6.96 11.44
N LEU A 22 6.33 6.26 12.18
CA LEU A 22 6.26 6.38 13.63
C LEU A 22 7.15 5.32 14.27
N GLU A 23 7.87 5.69 15.33
CA GLU A 23 8.82 4.79 16.02
C GLU A 23 8.13 3.63 16.75
N GLN A 24 6.88 3.83 17.13
CA GLN A 24 6.07 2.83 17.83
C GLN A 24 4.75 2.59 17.08
N PRO A 25 4.28 1.33 16.99
CA PRO A 25 2.98 1.00 16.44
C PRO A 25 1.86 1.74 17.16
N GLN A 26 1.00 2.41 16.40
CA GLN A 26 -0.16 3.11 16.92
C GLN A 26 -1.26 3.17 15.87
N ILE A 27 -2.50 3.32 16.33
CA ILE A 27 -3.64 3.57 15.45
C ILE A 27 -3.54 5.02 14.95
N PRO A 28 -3.50 5.27 13.63
CA PRO A 28 -3.51 6.62 13.08
C PRO A 28 -4.82 7.37 13.38
N SER A 29 -4.84 8.67 13.05
CA SER A 29 -6.08 9.45 12.99
C SER A 29 -7.12 8.78 12.10
N GLU A 30 -8.41 8.93 12.41
CA GLU A 30 -9.53 8.38 11.65
C GLU A 30 -9.41 8.62 10.14
N THR A 31 -9.12 9.85 9.71
CA THR A 31 -8.95 10.21 8.29
C THR A 31 -7.85 9.39 7.60
N ARG A 32 -6.73 9.13 8.30
CA ARG A 32 -5.63 8.29 7.77
C ARG A 32 -6.03 6.82 7.69
N CYS A 33 -6.84 6.35 8.65
CA CYS A 33 -7.38 4.99 8.61
C CYS A 33 -8.35 4.82 7.43
N GLN A 34 -9.29 5.77 7.26
CA GLN A 34 -10.23 5.77 6.15
C GLN A 34 -9.51 5.81 4.79
N LEU A 35 -8.49 6.67 4.64
CA LEU A 35 -7.69 6.73 3.41
C LEU A 35 -7.00 5.40 3.12
N ARG A 36 -6.37 4.76 4.12
CA ARG A 36 -5.72 3.45 3.93
C ARG A 36 -6.69 2.36 3.51
N VAL A 37 -7.88 2.34 4.11
CA VAL A 37 -8.93 1.39 3.73
C VAL A 37 -9.41 1.65 2.31
N ALA A 38 -9.59 2.91 1.92
CA ALA A 38 -10.01 3.27 0.57
C ALA A 38 -8.98 2.82 -0.49
N LEU A 39 -7.70 3.11 -0.27
CA LEU A 39 -6.63 2.70 -1.19
C LEU A 39 -6.57 1.17 -1.33
N LEU A 40 -6.59 0.44 -0.21
CA LEU A 40 -6.59 -1.04 -0.26
C LEU A 40 -7.83 -1.62 -0.96
N ALA A 41 -8.99 -0.96 -0.84
CA ALA A 41 -10.20 -1.39 -1.53
C ALA A 41 -10.15 -1.11 -3.05
N GLU A 42 -9.45 -0.05 -3.46
CA GLU A 42 -9.19 0.28 -4.86
C GLU A 42 -8.27 -0.76 -5.49
N GLU A 43 -7.10 -1.03 -4.90
CA GLU A 43 -6.16 -2.06 -5.36
C GLU A 43 -6.82 -3.44 -5.46
N LEU A 44 -7.64 -3.80 -4.46
CA LEU A 44 -8.36 -5.08 -4.48
C LEU A 44 -9.33 -5.18 -5.66
N LYS A 45 -10.01 -4.08 -5.98
CA LYS A 45 -10.94 -4.03 -7.11
C LYS A 45 -10.20 -4.12 -8.44
N GLU A 46 -9.04 -3.48 -8.56
CA GLU A 46 -8.19 -3.60 -9.74
C GLU A 46 -7.72 -5.05 -9.93
N LEU A 47 -7.27 -5.71 -8.86
CA LEU A 47 -6.92 -7.12 -8.88
C LEU A 47 -8.10 -8.01 -9.30
N GLU A 48 -9.32 -7.73 -8.82
CA GLU A 48 -10.53 -8.46 -9.24
C GLU A 48 -10.77 -8.34 -10.75
N VAL A 49 -10.58 -7.15 -11.33
CA VAL A 49 -10.71 -6.90 -12.78
C VAL A 49 -9.62 -7.64 -13.55
N ALA A 50 -8.36 -7.51 -13.14
CA ALA A 50 -7.22 -8.19 -13.76
C ALA A 50 -7.41 -9.72 -13.83
N ILE A 51 -7.92 -10.33 -12.76
CA ILE A 51 -8.26 -11.75 -12.70
C ILE A 51 -9.34 -12.12 -13.72
N LEU A 52 -10.40 -11.31 -13.85
CA LEU A 52 -11.50 -11.55 -14.78
C LEU A 52 -11.04 -11.45 -16.24
N GLU A 53 -10.18 -10.48 -16.53
CA GLU A 53 -9.67 -10.21 -17.87
C GLU A 53 -8.51 -11.14 -18.27
N LYS A 54 -7.96 -11.88 -17.29
CA LYS A 54 -6.74 -12.71 -17.42
C LYS A 54 -5.53 -11.88 -17.87
N ASP A 55 -5.55 -10.59 -17.55
CA ASP A 55 -4.46 -9.67 -17.85
C ASP A 55 -3.69 -9.39 -16.56
N LEU A 56 -2.57 -10.10 -16.41
CA LEU A 56 -1.67 -9.96 -15.27
C LEU A 56 -0.67 -8.81 -15.47
N VAL A 57 -0.67 -8.15 -16.62
CA VAL A 57 0.31 -7.09 -16.94
C VAL A 57 -0.16 -5.74 -16.38
N GLU A 58 -1.46 -5.43 -16.45
CA GLU A 58 -2.02 -4.21 -15.85
C GLU A 58 -1.89 -4.18 -14.31
N ASP A 59 -2.06 -5.33 -13.65
CA ASP A 59 -1.96 -5.46 -12.18
C ASP A 59 -0.54 -5.23 -11.63
N LEU A 60 0.49 -5.55 -12.44
CA LEU A 60 1.89 -5.36 -12.07
C LEU A 60 2.38 -3.91 -12.21
N ASP A 61 1.68 -3.07 -12.98
CA ASP A 61 2.02 -1.65 -13.18
C ASP A 61 1.37 -0.75 -12.12
N SER A 62 0.18 -1.13 -11.60
CA SER A 62 -0.52 -0.37 -10.54
C SER A 62 0.07 -0.63 -9.14
N SER A 63 0.59 -1.83 -8.89
CA SER A 63 1.07 -2.28 -7.57
C SER A 63 2.56 -1.97 -7.25
N ALA A 64 3.26 -1.23 -8.13
CA ALA A 64 4.70 -0.95 -8.05
C ALA A 64 5.09 0.38 -7.39
#